data_AF-A0A9E1AXX2-F1
#
_entry.id   AF-A0A9E1AXX2-F1
#
_cell.length_a   1.000
_cell.length_b   1.000
_cell.length_c   1.000
_cell.angle_alpha   90.00
_cell.angle_beta   90.00
_cell.angle_gamma   90.00
#
_symmetry.space_group_name_H-M   'P 1'
#
loop_
_entity.id
_entity.type
_entity.pdbx_description
1 polymer ?
#
loop_
_entity_poly.entity_id
_entity_poly.type
_entity_poly.pdbx_seq_one_letter_code
_entity_poly.pdbx_strand_id
1 'polypeptide(L)'
;NDIQKIIYLSHKYGGKESNKKHIEAVIKSLVKRYPDYTFLSPVHAFGFLYDYISYDDGMRHCLALLDMCDECWFIDGYNNSKGCVIEQSYCADHRIPTVLIRDCDKCEYNDRIKCGVDFCMLPGCVKVKEGGGDEINRQATSMD
;
A
#
# COMPACT_ATOMS: atom_id res chain seq x y z
N ASN A 1 12.50 -14.06 -15.24
CA ASN A 1 11.48 -13.24 -14.56
C ASN A 1 12.10 -11.86 -14.37
N ASP A 2 11.40 -10.79 -14.75
CA ASP A 2 11.80 -9.38 -14.61
C ASP A 2 11.36 -8.74 -13.28
N ILE A 3 10.55 -9.44 -12.48
CA ILE A 3 10.18 -9.04 -11.12
C ILE A 3 11.43 -8.88 -10.24
N GLN A 4 11.55 -7.73 -9.58
CA GLN A 4 12.67 -7.34 -8.73
C GLN A 4 12.41 -7.60 -7.25
N LYS A 5 11.15 -7.50 -6.80
CA LYS A 5 10.79 -7.71 -5.39
C LYS A 5 9.46 -8.44 -5.22
N ILE A 6 9.36 -9.19 -4.14
CA ILE A 6 8.14 -9.79 -3.61
C ILE A 6 7.83 -9.10 -2.28
N ILE A 7 6.65 -8.50 -2.21
CA ILE A 7 6.21 -7.70 -1.08
C ILE A 7 5.08 -8.42 -0.37
N TYR A 8 5.27 -8.71 0.91
CA TYR A 8 4.22 -9.17 1.79
C TYR A 8 3.34 -7.99 2.20
N LEU A 9 2.04 -8.03 1.91
CA LEU A 9 1.10 -6.98 2.25
C LEU A 9 0.25 -7.37 3.47
N SER A 10 0.67 -6.88 4.64
CA SER A 10 -0.02 -7.08 5.91
C SER A 10 -1.28 -6.22 6.02
N HIS A 11 -2.38 -6.84 6.43
CA HIS A 11 -3.67 -6.17 6.60
C HIS A 11 -4.58 -6.99 7.53
N LYS A 12 -5.30 -6.33 8.44
CA LYS A 12 -6.31 -7.01 9.28
C LYS A 12 -7.39 -7.68 8.42
N TYR A 13 -7.61 -8.98 8.57
CA TYR A 13 -8.76 -9.64 7.91
C TYR A 13 -10.03 -9.52 8.74
N GLY A 14 -9.99 -10.00 9.99
CA GLY A 14 -11.12 -9.94 10.93
C GLY A 14 -12.39 -10.65 10.44
N GLY A 15 -12.28 -11.57 9.48
CA GLY A 15 -13.42 -12.27 8.88
C GLY A 15 -14.34 -11.40 8.02
N LYS A 16 -13.88 -10.20 7.61
CA LYS A 16 -14.71 -9.24 6.87
C LYS A 16 -14.34 -9.21 5.40
N GLU A 17 -15.29 -9.54 4.54
CA GLU A 17 -15.11 -9.49 3.09
C GLU A 17 -14.79 -8.07 2.58
N SER A 18 -15.26 -7.03 3.28
CA SER A 18 -14.88 -5.64 3.00
C SER A 18 -13.36 -5.41 3.09
N ASN A 19 -12.69 -6.07 4.04
CA ASN A 19 -11.24 -5.97 4.19
C ASN A 19 -10.51 -6.68 3.06
N LYS A 20 -11.01 -7.82 2.59
CA LYS A 20 -10.46 -8.51 1.42
C LYS A 20 -10.55 -7.65 0.16
N LYS A 21 -11.72 -7.06 -0.09
CA LYS A 21 -11.92 -6.09 -1.20
C LYS A 21 -10.99 -4.88 -1.10
N HIS A 22 -10.75 -4.38 0.11
CA HIS A 22 -9.80 -3.30 0.33
C HIS A 22 -8.37 -3.71 -0.04
N ILE A 23 -7.91 -4.89 0.41
CA ILE A 23 -6.61 -5.44 0.02
C ILE A 23 -6.49 -5.55 -1.51
N GLU A 24 -7.53 -6.05 -2.20
CA GLU A 24 -7.53 -6.13 -3.66
C GLU A 24 -7.39 -4.76 -4.34
N ALA A 25 -8.10 -3.74 -3.84
CA ALA A 25 -8.01 -2.37 -4.37
C ALA A 25 -6.61 -1.78 -4.17
N VAL A 26 -6.01 -2.04 -3.01
CA VAL A 26 -4.63 -1.65 -2.68
C VAL A 26 -3.65 -2.33 -3.62
N ILE A 27 -3.69 -3.67 -3.74
CA ILE A 27 -2.78 -4.42 -4.62
C ILE A 27 -2.91 -3.96 -6.08
N LYS A 28 -4.13 -3.76 -6.60
CA LYS A 28 -4.37 -3.26 -7.97
C LYS A 28 -3.71 -1.90 -8.24
N SER A 29 -3.58 -1.07 -7.21
CA SER A 29 -2.93 0.23 -7.32
C SER A 29 -1.41 0.10 -7.22
N LEU A 30 -0.92 -0.76 -6.31
CA LEU A 30 0.50 -1.04 -6.13
C LEU A 30 1.16 -1.66 -7.36
N VAL A 31 0.53 -2.66 -7.99
CA VAL A 31 1.09 -3.31 -9.20
C VAL A 31 1.19 -2.35 -10.39
N LYS A 32 0.36 -1.30 -10.45
CA LYS A 32 0.48 -0.27 -11.50
C LYS A 32 1.59 0.73 -11.20
N ARG A 33 1.93 0.93 -9.92
CA ARG A 33 2.98 1.85 -9.48
C ARG A 33 4.36 1.19 -9.51
N TYR A 34 4.42 -0.08 -9.14
CA TYR A 34 5.61 -0.92 -9.09
C TYR A 34 5.39 -2.12 -10.02
N PRO A 35 5.45 -1.92 -11.35
CA PRO A 35 5.14 -2.97 -12.33
C PRO A 35 6.13 -4.14 -12.28
N ASP A 36 7.30 -3.93 -11.71
CA ASP A 36 8.36 -4.91 -11.48
C ASP A 36 8.28 -5.55 -10.08
N TYR A 37 7.25 -5.27 -9.28
CA TYR A 37 7.07 -5.86 -7.95
C TYR A 37 5.86 -6.79 -7.94
N THR A 38 5.96 -7.86 -7.16
CA THR A 38 4.84 -8.76 -6.86
C THR A 38 4.33 -8.50 -5.45
N PHE A 39 3.02 -8.35 -5.27
CA PHE A 39 2.41 -8.15 -3.95
C PHE A 39 1.61 -9.39 -3.56
N LEU A 40 1.88 -9.91 -2.37
CA LEU A 40 1.23 -11.09 -1.81
C LEU A 40 0.49 -10.72 -0.53
N SER A 41 -0.75 -11.17 -0.38
CA SER A 41 -1.48 -11.01 0.87
C SER A 41 -1.72 -12.37 1.53
N PRO A 42 -1.44 -12.52 2.84
CA PRO A 42 -1.75 -13.75 3.57
C PRO A 42 -3.25 -14.05 3.57
N VAL A 43 -4.11 -13.04 3.48
CA VAL A 43 -5.57 -13.21 3.41
C VAL A 43 -5.97 -13.94 2.13
N HIS A 44 -5.32 -13.64 1.01
CA HIS A 44 -5.58 -14.33 -0.25
C HIS A 44 -4.96 -15.73 -0.27
N ALA A 45 -3.79 -15.90 0.33
CA ALA A 45 -3.07 -17.17 0.36
C ALA A 45 -3.66 -18.20 1.34
N PHE A 46 -4.12 -17.74 2.51
CA PHE A 46 -4.49 -18.62 3.63
C PHE A 46 -5.84 -18.28 4.26
N GLY A 47 -6.57 -17.27 3.76
CA GLY A 47 -7.85 -16.87 4.36
C GLY A 47 -8.89 -18.00 4.42
N PHE A 48 -8.82 -18.98 3.51
CA PHE A 48 -9.68 -20.16 3.51
C PHE A 48 -9.30 -21.21 4.59
N LEU A 49 -8.12 -21.09 5.20
CA LEU A 49 -7.66 -21.98 6.28
C LEU A 49 -8.04 -21.46 7.67
N TYR A 50 -8.41 -20.18 7.81
CA TYR A 50 -8.57 -19.55 9.13
C TYR A 50 -9.66 -20.15 10.00
N ASP A 51 -10.67 -20.79 9.40
CA ASP A 51 -11.73 -21.51 10.11
C ASP A 51 -11.47 -23.03 10.20
N TYR A 52 -10.36 -23.50 9.61
CA TYR A 52 -10.01 -24.92 9.51
C TYR A 52 -8.87 -25.32 10.45
N ILE A 53 -7.91 -24.43 10.69
CA ILE A 53 -6.77 -24.66 11.58
C ILE A 53 -6.76 -23.69 12.75
N SER A 54 -5.93 -23.97 13.77
CA SER A 54 -5.78 -23.08 14.90
C SER A 54 -5.21 -21.72 14.48
N TYR A 55 -5.48 -20.68 15.27
CA TYR A 55 -4.90 -19.35 15.02
C TYR A 55 -3.37 -19.40 14.96
N ASP A 56 -2.73 -20.14 15.87
CA ASP A 56 -1.28 -20.22 15.95
C ASP A 56 -0.69 -20.96 14.74
N ASP A 57 -1.33 -22.04 14.26
CA ASP A 57 -0.92 -22.72 13.04
C ASP A 57 -1.08 -21.83 11.81
N GLY A 58 -2.22 -21.11 11.71
CA GLY A 58 -2.44 -20.11 10.66
C GLY A 58 -1.36 -19.04 10.65
N MET A 59 -0.99 -18.53 11.83
CA MET A 59 0.09 -17.56 11.96
C MET A 59 1.45 -18.14 11.55
N ARG A 60 1.77 -19.40 11.86
CA ARG A 60 3.01 -20.03 11.39
C ARG A 60 3.11 -20.05 9.86
N HIS A 61 2.00 -20.31 9.16
CA HIS A 61 1.95 -20.24 7.71
C HIS A 61 2.12 -18.79 7.19
N CYS A 62 1.48 -17.82 7.84
CA CYS A 62 1.66 -16.40 7.50
C CYS A 62 3.12 -15.96 7.62
N LEU A 63 3.80 -16.35 8.71
CA LEU A 63 5.21 -16.01 8.94
C LEU A 63 6.13 -16.71 7.95
N ALA A 64 5.88 -17.98 7.63
CA ALA A 64 6.65 -18.69 6.60
C ALA A 64 6.51 -18.03 5.21
N LEU A 65 5.32 -17.53 4.86
CA LEU A 65 5.13 -16.78 3.62
C LEU A 65 5.84 -15.42 3.65
N LEU A 66 5.77 -14.73 4.78
CA LEU A 66 6.44 -13.45 4.99
C LEU A 66 7.96 -13.58 4.87
N ASP A 67 8.55 -14.65 5.41
CA ASP A 67 9.99 -14.91 5.40
C ASP A 67 10.55 -15.12 3.98
N MET A 68 9.70 -15.50 3.02
CA MET A 68 10.07 -15.63 1.60
C MET A 68 9.99 -14.31 0.82
N CYS A 69 9.46 -13.25 1.42
CA CYS A 69 9.29 -11.95 0.78
C CYS A 69 10.49 -11.04 1.07
N ASP A 70 10.79 -10.12 0.14
CA ASP A 70 11.89 -9.16 0.29
C ASP A 70 11.57 -8.07 1.32
N GLU A 71 10.29 -7.68 1.43
CA GLU A 71 9.81 -6.65 2.36
C GLU A 71 8.40 -6.96 2.87
N CYS A 72 8.03 -6.38 4.00
CA CYS A 72 6.68 -6.42 4.57
C CYS A 72 6.06 -5.02 4.65
N TRP A 73 4.98 -4.82 3.92
CA TRP A 73 4.28 -3.55 3.83
C TRP A 73 2.99 -3.59 4.67
N PHE A 74 2.81 -2.58 5.51
CA PHE A 74 1.67 -2.40 6.39
C PHE A 74 0.81 -1.24 5.89
N ILE A 75 -0.51 -1.36 6.04
CA ILE A 75 -1.45 -0.29 5.67
C ILE A 75 -1.94 0.42 6.93
N ASP A 76 -1.73 1.74 6.99
CA ASP A 76 -2.14 2.58 8.11
C ASP A 76 -3.66 2.47 8.37
N GLY A 77 -4.05 2.28 9.62
CA GLY A 77 -5.44 1.99 10.01
C GLY A 77 -5.89 0.54 9.89
N TYR A 78 -5.06 -0.32 9.28
CA TYR A 78 -5.32 -1.75 9.12
C TYR A 78 -4.22 -2.64 9.70
N ASN A 79 -3.18 -2.05 10.27
CA ASN A 79 -1.97 -2.70 10.78
C ASN A 79 -1.97 -2.96 12.30
N ASN A 80 -3.10 -2.78 12.99
CA ASN A 80 -3.20 -2.89 14.45
C ASN A 80 -3.85 -4.19 14.96
N SER A 81 -4.04 -5.19 14.08
CA SER A 81 -4.58 -6.50 14.50
C SER A 81 -3.52 -7.35 15.19
N LYS A 82 -3.95 -8.36 15.97
CA LYS A 82 -3.04 -9.33 16.62
C LYS A 82 -2.06 -9.94 15.60
N GLY A 83 -2.55 -10.34 14.42
CA GLY A 83 -1.69 -10.88 13.35
C GLY A 83 -0.67 -9.87 12.84
N CYS A 84 -1.11 -8.64 12.54
CA CYS A 84 -0.22 -7.57 12.08
C CYS A 84 0.87 -7.21 13.11
N VAL A 85 0.56 -7.27 14.41
CA VAL A 85 1.54 -7.00 15.48
C VAL A 85 2.57 -8.14 15.57
N ILE A 86 2.14 -9.38 15.42
CA ILE A 86 3.04 -10.54 15.35
C ILE A 86 3.95 -10.42 14.12
N GLU A 87 3.41 -10.06 12.96
CA GLU A 87 4.18 -9.84 11.73
C GLU A 87 5.19 -8.69 11.87
N GLN A 88 4.83 -7.57 12.52
CA GLN A 88 5.76 -6.47 12.81
C GLN A 88 6.92 -6.93 13.71
N SER A 89 6.60 -7.71 14.75
CA SER A 89 7.61 -8.23 15.68
C SER A 89 8.55 -9.19 14.95
N TYR A 90 8.00 -10.10 14.14
CA TYR A 90 8.79 -11.02 13.33
C TYR A 90 9.71 -10.28 12.36
N CYS A 91 9.21 -9.24 11.67
CA CYS A 91 10.05 -8.44 10.78
C CYS A 91 11.22 -7.78 11.53
N ALA A 92 10.98 -7.25 12.73
CA ALA A 92 12.02 -6.65 13.55
C ALA A 92 13.08 -7.68 13.97
N ASP A 93 12.63 -8.85 14.45
CA ASP A 93 13.50 -9.92 14.92
C ASP A 93 14.36 -10.53 13.79
N HIS A 94 13.79 -10.63 12.58
CA HIS A 94 14.43 -11.22 11.40
C HIS A 94 15.08 -10.19 10.45
N ARG A 95 15.03 -8.90 10.80
CA ARG A 95 15.56 -7.77 10.01
C ARG A 95 14.97 -7.70 8.60
N ILE A 96 13.69 -8.04 8.47
CA ILE A 96 12.94 -7.90 7.22
C ILE A 96 12.52 -6.44 7.08
N PRO A 97 12.85 -5.75 5.97
CA PRO A 97 12.48 -4.35 5.78
C PRO A 97 10.97 -4.16 5.82
N THR A 98 10.52 -3.11 6.52
CA THR A 98 9.11 -2.78 6.65
C THR A 98 8.77 -1.41 6.07
N VAL A 99 7.63 -1.30 5.39
CA VAL A 99 7.11 -0.01 4.89
C VAL A 99 5.69 0.20 5.42
N LEU A 100 5.40 1.40 5.94
CA LEU A 100 4.03 1.80 6.28
C LEU A 100 3.46 2.66 5.15
N ILE A 101 2.43 2.16 4.46
CA ILE A 101 1.70 2.90 3.43
C ILE A 101 0.41 3.49 4.02
N ARG A 102 0.10 4.73 3.64
CA ARG A 102 -1.12 5.43 4.10
C ARG A 102 -2.31 5.08 3.21
N ASP A 103 -3.45 4.85 3.84
CA ASP A 103 -4.74 4.69 3.14
C ASP A 103 -5.38 6.06 2.84
N CYS A 104 -5.94 6.19 1.63
CA CYS A 104 -6.48 7.44 1.10
C CYS A 104 -7.77 7.88 1.82
N ASP A 105 -8.54 6.95 2.38
CA ASP A 105 -9.79 7.26 3.12
C ASP A 105 -9.54 8.12 4.37
N LYS A 106 -8.30 8.18 4.85
CA LYS A 106 -7.86 9.02 5.97
C LYS A 106 -7.01 10.22 5.57
N CYS A 107 -6.81 10.45 4.27
CA CYS A 107 -6.13 11.65 3.80
C CYS A 107 -6.98 12.89 4.13
N GLU A 108 -6.43 13.87 4.85
CA GLU A 108 -7.12 15.14 5.17
C GLU A 108 -7.58 15.90 3.91
N TYR A 109 -6.91 15.66 2.78
CA TYR A 109 -7.28 16.20 1.48
C TYR A 109 -8.25 15.29 0.74
N ASN A 110 -9.31 14.79 1.39
CA ASN A 110 -10.38 14.00 0.76
C ASN A 110 -11.22 14.83 -0.25
N ASP A 111 -10.51 15.61 -1.06
CA ASP A 111 -10.90 16.51 -2.12
C ASP A 111 -10.16 15.96 -3.35
N ARG A 112 -10.93 15.50 -4.34
CA ARG A 112 -10.44 14.86 -5.58
C ARG A 112 -9.46 15.74 -6.38
N ILE A 113 -9.16 16.97 -5.93
CA ILE A 113 -8.43 18.02 -6.64
C ILE A 113 -7.09 18.42 -5.95
N LYS A 114 -6.87 18.18 -4.63
CA LYS A 114 -5.82 18.92 -3.88
C LYS A 114 -4.61 18.19 -3.28
N CYS A 115 -4.53 16.86 -3.24
CA CYS A 115 -3.70 16.15 -2.25
C CYS A 115 -2.18 16.41 -2.18
N GLY A 116 -1.46 16.71 -3.27
CA GLY A 116 -0.03 17.07 -3.18
C GLY A 116 0.86 16.12 -2.34
N VAL A 117 0.58 14.81 -2.33
CA VAL A 117 1.36 13.77 -1.64
C VAL A 117 2.12 12.88 -2.64
N ASP A 118 3.28 12.36 -2.24
CA ASP A 118 4.16 11.50 -3.06
C ASP A 118 3.58 10.11 -3.36
N PHE A 119 2.55 9.69 -2.62
CA PHE A 119 1.94 8.36 -2.69
C PHE A 119 0.40 8.46 -2.72
N CYS A 120 -0.19 8.31 -3.90
CA CYS A 120 -1.64 8.22 -4.11
C CYS A 120 -1.97 6.85 -4.73
N MET A 121 -2.84 6.10 -4.07
CA MET A 121 -3.22 4.73 -4.46
C MET A 121 -4.32 4.73 -5.54
N LEU A 122 -4.13 5.51 -6.62
CA LEU A 122 -5.04 5.51 -7.77
C LEU A 122 -4.29 5.26 -9.09
N PRO A 123 -4.80 4.35 -9.95
CA PRO A 123 -4.50 4.37 -11.37
C PRO A 123 -5.02 5.67 -11.99
N GLY A 124 -4.14 6.59 -12.37
CA GLY A 124 -4.51 7.84 -13.07
C GLY A 124 -4.45 9.13 -12.25
N CYS A 125 -3.82 9.15 -11.07
CA CYS A 125 -3.51 10.41 -10.39
C CYS A 125 -2.32 11.12 -11.08
N VAL A 126 -2.59 11.77 -12.21
CA VAL A 126 -1.62 12.61 -12.95
C VAL A 126 -1.99 14.06 -12.68
N LYS A 127 -1.15 14.83 -11.99
CA LYS A 127 -1.20 16.29 -12.16
C LYS A 127 -0.55 16.62 -13.50
N VAL A 128 -1.37 16.85 -14.52
CA VAL A 128 -1.03 17.85 -15.54
C VAL A 128 -1.43 19.19 -14.91
N LYS A 129 -0.46 20.07 -14.63
CA LYS A 129 -0.78 21.48 -14.42
C LYS A 129 -1.13 22.07 -15.78
N GLU A 130 -2.40 22.34 -16.04
CA GLU A 130 -2.77 23.45 -16.92
C GLU A 130 -2.89 24.72 -16.07
N GLY A 131 -2.10 25.74 -16.41
CA GLY A 131 -2.35 27.14 -16.03
C GLY A 131 -1.71 27.64 -14.73
N GLY A 132 -0.69 28.51 -14.88
CA GLY A 132 -0.26 29.50 -13.87
C GLY A 132 1.21 29.34 -13.44
N GLY A 133 2.15 30.17 -13.88
CA GLY A 133 2.05 31.31 -14.79
C GLY A 133 3.45 31.73 -15.24
N ASP A 134 3.58 31.98 -16.54
CA ASP A 134 4.69 32.77 -17.08
C ASP A 134 4.24 34.24 -17.08
N GLU A 135 4.49 34.95 -15.97
CA GLU A 135 4.73 36.38 -16.04
C GLU A 135 6.24 36.61 -15.92
N ILE A 136 6.93 36.30 -17.01
CA ILE A 136 8.26 36.86 -17.28
C ILE A 136 8.14 37.65 -18.59
N ASN A 137 7.99 38.96 -18.40
CA ASN A 137 8.53 40.01 -19.25
C ASN A 137 8.03 40.06 -20.71
N ARG A 138 6.98 40.86 -20.96
CA ARG A 138 6.84 41.56 -22.25
C ARG A 138 7.19 43.03 -22.07
N GLN A 139 8.20 43.39 -22.83
CA GLN A 139 8.83 44.69 -22.97
C GLN A 139 7.84 45.82 -23.33
N ALA A 140 8.28 47.01 -22.94
CA ALA A 140 8.20 48.26 -23.69
C ALA A 140 6.83 48.90 -23.93
N THR A 141 6.54 49.89 -23.09
CA THR A 141 6.23 51.29 -23.50
C THR A 141 5.53 51.48 -24.84
N SER A 142 4.22 51.69 -24.77
CA SER A 142 3.48 52.70 -25.54
C SER A 142 3.01 53.75 -24.51
N MET A 143 2.94 55.05 -24.71
CA MET A 143 3.06 55.99 -25.82
C MET A 143 3.03 57.39 -25.15
N ASP A 144 3.32 58.43 -25.92
CA ASP A 144 3.16 59.87 -25.63
C ASP A 144 4.32 60.61 -24.93
#